data_AF-A0A950K8J4-F1
#
_entry.id   AF-A0A950K8J4-F1
#
_cell.length_a   1.000
_cell.length_b   1.000
_cell.length_c   1.000
_cell.angle_alpha   90.00
_cell.angle_beta   90.00
_cell.angle_gamma   90.00
#
_symmetry.space_group_name_H-M   'P 1'
#
loop_
_entity.id
_entity.type
_entity.pdbx_description
1 polymer ?
#
loop_
_entity_poly.entity_id
_entity_poly.type
_entity_poly.pdbx_seq_one_letter_code
_entity_poly.pdbx_strand_id
1 'polypeptide(L)' 'MKTPATEPDTVRMEVRFPSAGKAGSCLQALSEIPGVLLNILRGRVTARGAVYEVELSGRSAGLRQAIWSLRARAFCP' A
#
# COMPACT_ATOMS: atom_id res chain seq x y z
N MET A 1 29.74 4.72 -16.93
CA MET A 1 29.39 4.07 -15.66
C MET A 1 27.91 3.67 -15.75
N LYS A 2 27.60 2.36 -15.74
CA LYS A 2 26.21 1.88 -15.65
C LYS A 2 25.80 2.00 -14.19
N THR A 3 24.87 2.90 -13.88
CA THR A 3 24.21 2.96 -12.57
C THR A 3 23.63 1.57 -12.30
N PRO A 4 23.95 0.91 -11.17
CA PRO A 4 23.26 -0.32 -10.84
C PRO A 4 21.77 0.03 -10.76
N ALA A 5 20.94 -0.67 -11.55
CA ALA A 5 19.51 -0.61 -11.37
C ALA A 5 19.25 -1.23 -10.00
N THR A 6 19.17 -0.40 -8.96
CA THR A 6 18.78 -0.85 -7.63
C THR A 6 17.43 -1.51 -7.78
N GLU A 7 17.35 -2.81 -7.49
CA GLU A 7 16.08 -3.53 -7.53
C GLU A 7 15.05 -2.77 -6.67
N PRO A 8 13.79 -2.65 -7.13
CA PRO A 8 12.78 -1.95 -6.35
C PRO A 8 12.60 -2.64 -5.00
N ASP A 9 12.71 -1.87 -3.93
CA ASP A 9 12.39 -2.33 -2.59
C ASP A 9 10.95 -2.86 -2.61
N THR A 10 10.73 -4.09 -2.15
CA THR A 10 9.41 -4.74 -2.16
C THR A 10 9.03 -5.16 -0.75
N VAL A 11 7.82 -4.81 -0.32
CA VAL A 11 7.31 -5.09 1.02
C VAL A 11 5.91 -5.69 0.93
N ARG A 12 5.70 -6.82 1.62
CA ARG A 12 4.39 -7.44 1.79
C ARG A 12 3.84 -7.19 3.18
N MET A 13 2.54 -6.91 3.28
CA MET A 13 1.87 -6.72 4.56
C MET A 13 0.38 -7.01 4.50
N GLU A 14 -0.16 -7.45 5.64
CA GLU A 14 -1.60 -7.49 5.89
C GLU A 14 -2.07 -6.15 6.45
N VAL A 15 -3.12 -5.57 5.87
CA VAL A 15 -3.73 -4.32 6.30
C VAL A 15 -5.19 -4.57 6.66
N ARG A 16 -5.60 -4.02 7.82
CA ARG A 16 -6.98 -4.14 8.32
C ARG A 16 -7.65 -2.77 8.36
N PHE A 17 -8.83 -2.69 7.74
CA PHE A 17 -9.66 -1.51 7.65
C PHE A 17 -10.97 -1.71 8.41
N PRO A 18 -11.47 -0.67 9.11
CA PRO A 18 -12.70 -0.77 9.89
C PRO A 18 -13.97 -0.80 9.02
N SER A 19 -13.87 -0.47 7.73
CA SER A 19 -14.97 -0.55 6.77
C SER A 19 -14.46 -0.77 5.35
N ALA A 20 -15.33 -1.26 4.47
CA ALA A 20 -15.02 -1.42 3.05
C ALA A 20 -14.73 -0.07 2.37
N GLY A 21 -15.49 0.99 2.72
CA GLY A 21 -15.30 2.33 2.18
C GLY A 21 -13.92 2.91 2.50
N LYS A 22 -13.47 2.81 3.76
CA LYS A 22 -12.12 3.24 4.15
C LYS A 22 -11.02 2.43 3.48
N ALA A 23 -11.26 1.15 3.20
CA ALA A 23 -10.30 0.35 2.45
C ALA A 23 -10.17 0.85 1.00
N GLY A 24 -11.30 1.09 0.33
CA GLY A 24 -11.32 1.59 -1.04
C GLY A 24 -10.60 2.93 -1.19
N SER A 25 -10.94 3.92 -0.35
CA SER A 25 -10.30 5.25 -0.38
C SER A 25 -8.80 5.18 -0.12
N CYS A 26 -8.38 4.34 0.83
CA CYS A 26 -6.97 4.20 1.19
C CYS A 26 -6.15 3.50 0.10
N LEU A 27 -6.66 2.39 -0.45
CA LEU A 27 -5.98 1.67 -1.52
C LEU A 27 -5.88 2.51 -2.80
N GLN A 28 -6.91 3.32 -3.10
CA GLN A 28 -6.86 4.30 -4.19
C GLN A 28 -5.79 5.38 -3.95
N ALA A 29 -5.76 6.00 -2.76
CA ALA A 29 -4.75 7.02 -2.47
C ALA A 29 -3.31 6.48 -2.55
N LEU A 30 -3.10 5.21 -2.19
CA LEU A 30 -1.80 4.56 -2.28
C LEU A 30 -1.34 4.31 -3.72
N SER A 31 -2.26 3.99 -4.64
CA SER A 31 -1.91 3.80 -6.05
C SER A 31 -1.59 5.10 -6.78
N GLU A 32 -1.97 6.24 -6.20
CA GLU A 32 -1.65 7.59 -6.70
C GLU A 32 -0.25 8.08 -6.27
N ILE A 33 0.43 7.39 -5.34
CA ILE A 33 1.76 7.79 -4.87
C ILE A 33 2.79 7.57 -6.00
N PRO A 34 3.49 8.62 -6.46
CA PRO A 34 4.45 8.50 -7.55
C PRO A 34 5.57 7.51 -7.25
N GLY A 35 5.79 6.57 -8.18
CA GLY A 35 6.87 5.59 -8.07
C GLY A 35 6.61 4.44 -7.09
N VAL A 36 5.35 4.26 -6.67
CA VAL A 36 4.87 3.10 -5.91
C VAL A 36 3.97 2.27 -6.81
N LEU A 37 4.18 0.96 -6.79
CA LEU A 37 3.28 -0.04 -7.35
C LEU A 37 2.59 -0.74 -6.19
N LEU A 38 1.26 -0.73 -6.21
CA LEU A 38 0.42 -1.43 -5.25
C LEU A 38 -0.18 -2.68 -5.93
N ASN A 39 0.20 -3.84 -5.42
CA ASN A 39 -0.37 -5.13 -5.81
C ASN A 39 -1.24 -5.65 -4.67
N ILE A 40 -2.52 -5.91 -4.94
CA ILE A 40 -3.41 -6.59 -4.00
C ILE A 40 -3.32 -8.09 -4.28
N LEU A 41 -2.73 -8.84 -3.34
CA LEU A 41 -2.56 -10.29 -3.49
C LEU A 41 -3.85 -11.02 -3.10
N ARG A 42 -4.48 -10.59 -2.01
CA ARG A 42 -5.71 -11.17 -1.46
C ARG A 42 -6.53 -10.09 -0.76
N GLY A 43 -7.85 -10.24 -0.78
CA GLY A 43 -8.78 -9.35 -0.08
C GLY A 43 -9.97 -10.11 0.48
N ARG A 44 -10.38 -9.73 1.71
CA ARG A 44 -11.64 -10.15 2.33
C ARG A 44 -12.38 -8.92 2.79
N VAL A 45 -13.61 -8.75 2.31
CA VAL A 45 -14.48 -7.64 2.68
C VAL A 45 -15.75 -8.19 3.31
N THR A 46 -16.18 -7.58 4.41
CA THR A 46 -17.41 -7.93 5.14
C THR A 46 -18.13 -6.67 5.57
N ALA A 47 -19.36 -6.80 6.06
CA ALA A 47 -20.09 -5.68 6.67
C ALA A 47 -19.36 -5.05 7.88
N ARG A 48 -18.45 -5.79 8.53
CA ARG A 48 -17.72 -5.35 9.73
C ARG A 48 -16.35 -4.73 9.43
N GLY A 49 -15.87 -4.80 8.18
CA GLY A 49 -14.53 -4.33 7.83
C GLY A 49 -13.92 -5.06 6.65
N ALA A 50 -12.65 -4.75 6.40
CA ALA A 50 -11.89 -5.25 5.27
C ALA A 50 -10.47 -5.64 5.69
N VAL A 51 -9.95 -6.72 5.13
CA VAL A 51 -8.56 -7.18 5.32
C VAL A 51 -7.96 -7.46 3.96
N TYR A 52 -6.78 -6.89 3.70
CA TYR A 52 -6.07 -7.08 2.44
C TYR A 52 -4.63 -7.50 2.70
N GLU A 53 -4.15 -8.47 1.93
CA GLU A 53 -2.73 -8.73 1.78
C GLU A 53 -2.24 -7.95 0.56
N VAL A 54 -1.31 -7.02 0.78
CA VAL A 54 -0.79 -6.13 -0.25
C VAL A 54 0.72 -6.27 -0.36
N GLU A 55 1.20 -6.11 -1.57
CA GLU A 55 2.61 -5.95 -1.91
C GLU A 55 2.82 -4.54 -2.46
N LEU A 56 3.72 -3.79 -1.84
CA LEU A 56 4.16 -2.49 -2.30
C LEU A 56 5.57 -2.63 -2.85
N SER A 57 5.81 -2.15 -4.06
CA SER A 57 7.16 -2.06 -4.63
C SER A 57 7.43 -0.67 -5.17
N GLY A 58 8.67 -0.22 -5.14
CA GLY A 58 9.00 1.11 -5.66
C GLY A 58 10.36 1.63 -5.28
N ARG A 59 10.59 2.92 -5.57
CA ARG A 59 11.81 3.65 -5.17
C ARG A 59 11.63 4.22 -3.76
N SER A 60 12.71 4.25 -2.98
CA SER A 60 12.65 4.24 -1.51
C SER A 60 11.85 5.38 -0.85
N ALA A 61 11.78 6.58 -1.44
CA ALA A 61 11.01 7.69 -0.84
C ALA A 61 9.49 7.46 -0.90
N GLY A 62 8.95 7.16 -2.08
CA GLY A 62 7.51 6.89 -2.26
C GLY A 62 7.07 5.64 -1.52
N LEU A 63 7.90 4.58 -1.56
CA LEU A 63 7.61 3.36 -0.83
C LEU A 63 7.55 3.58 0.69
N ARG A 64 8.48 4.34 1.27
CA ARG A 64 8.45 4.68 2.70
C ARG A 64 7.19 5.46 3.08
N GLN A 65 6.76 6.40 2.24
CA GLN A 65 5.52 7.14 2.45
C GLN A 65 4.29 6.23 2.42
N ALA A 66 4.21 5.31 1.45
CA ALA A 66 3.12 4.34 1.35
C ALA A 66 3.05 3.43 2.60
N ILE A 67 4.19 2.89 3.03
CA ILE A 67 4.29 2.06 4.24
C ILE A 67 3.89 2.85 5.50
N TRP A 68 4.37 4.08 5.64
CA TRP A 68 4.03 4.93 6.77
C TRP A 68 2.53 5.23 6.82
N SER A 69 1.92 5.54 5.66
CA SER A 69 0.48 5.83 5.54
C SER A 69 -0.38 4.66 6.02
N LEU A 70 -0.01 3.44 5.62
CA LEU A 70 -0.67 2.20 6.05
C LEU A 70 -0.50 1.93 7.55
N ARG A 71 0.70 2.12 8.10
CA ARG A 71 1.00 1.84 9.52
C ARG A 71 0.41 2.86 10.48
N ALA A 72 0.53 4.15 10.14
CA ALA A 72 0.08 5.23 10.99
C ALA A 72 -1.45 5.38 10.98
N ARG A 73 -2.16 4.68 10.08
CA ARG A 73 -3.56 4.96 9.72
C ARG A 73 -3.80 6.44 9.38
N ALA A 74 -2.73 7.17 9.05
CA ALA A 74 -2.71 8.61 8.96
C ALA A 74 -3.19 9.10 7.59
N PHE A 75 -3.18 8.23 6.58
CA PHE A 75 -3.63 8.55 5.24
C PHE A 75 -4.58 7.46 4.73
N CYS A 76 -5.83 7.56 5.18
CA CYS A 76 -6.98 6.91 4.54
C CYS A 76 -8.14 7.93 4.68
N PRO A 77 -8.40 8.77 3.66
CA PRO A 77 -9.51 9.71 3.71
C PRO A 77 -10.86 9.00 3.90
#